data_AF-D4DTP7-F1
#
_entry.id   AF-D4DTP7-F1
#
_cell.length_a   1.000
_cell.length_b   1.000
_cell.length_c   1.000
_cell.angle_alpha   90.00
_cell.angle_beta   90.00
_cell.angle_gamma   90.00
#
_symmetry.space_group_name_H-M   'P 1'
#
loop_
_entity.id
_entity.type
_entity.pdbx_description
1 polymer ?
#
loop_
_entity_poly.entity_id
_entity_poly.type
_entity_poly.pdbx_seq_one_letter_code
_entity_poly.pdbx_strand_id
1 'polypeptide(L)'
;MQGVPVRKAYIMLNRVTASFDNGKPLDILAASFAADTGGYCWQCSVTLPPDSFARLNMDGRDKGKEAVITVEAAGHTFTFIAEEYGDTRRFGQKDYTVSGRSLTAYLGADYGKPGSGTYQNAAYARQIADAQLEFSGFKVIGWHIPDWLVAGGSYAVTGKTPMTVLQELA
;
A
#
# COMPACT_ATOMS: atom_id res chain seq x y z
N MET A 1 -9.33 2.37 -35.32
CA MET A 1 -9.98 1.85 -34.10
C MET A 1 -10.98 0.80 -34.52
N GLN A 2 -10.72 -0.47 -34.22
CA GLN A 2 -11.66 -1.55 -34.49
C GLN A 2 -12.62 -1.63 -33.29
N GLY A 3 -13.89 -1.24 -33.49
CA GLY A 3 -14.90 -1.25 -32.44
C GLY A 3 -15.26 -2.69 -32.03
N VAL A 4 -15.62 -2.87 -30.76
CA VAL A 4 -16.09 -4.16 -30.24
C VAL A 4 -17.34 -4.59 -31.05
N PRO A 5 -17.35 -5.79 -31.67
CA PRO A 5 -18.41 -6.19 -32.58
C PRO A 5 -19.71 -6.50 -31.83
N VAL A 6 -20.82 -5.84 -32.19
CA VAL A 6 -22.15 -6.03 -31.56
C VAL A 6 -22.56 -7.50 -31.59
N ARG A 7 -22.48 -8.18 -30.44
CA ARG A 7 -22.95 -9.56 -30.23
C ARG A 7 -24.15 -9.57 -29.29
N LYS A 8 -25.03 -10.59 -29.45
CA LYS A 8 -26.25 -10.77 -28.64
C LYS A 8 -25.95 -10.98 -27.14
N ALA A 9 -24.75 -11.43 -26.80
CA ALA A 9 -24.25 -11.50 -25.44
C ALA A 9 -22.71 -11.43 -25.46
N TYR A 10 -22.13 -10.91 -24.38
CA TYR A 10 -20.71 -10.98 -24.09
C TYR A 10 -20.51 -11.76 -22.78
N ILE A 11 -19.54 -12.66 -22.74
CA ILE A 11 -19.09 -13.32 -21.51
C ILE A 11 -17.78 -12.65 -21.11
N MET A 12 -17.77 -11.98 -19.95
CA MET A 12 -16.54 -11.44 -19.37
C MET A 12 -16.03 -12.44 -18.33
N LEU A 13 -14.89 -13.07 -18.62
CA LEU A 13 -14.18 -13.89 -17.65
C LEU A 13 -13.23 -12.98 -16.87
N ASN A 14 -13.64 -12.54 -15.69
CA ASN A 14 -12.71 -11.88 -14.78
C ASN A 14 -11.85 -12.95 -14.10
N ARG A 15 -10.53 -12.91 -14.30
CA ARG A 15 -9.58 -13.75 -13.57
C ARG A 15 -9.03 -12.93 -12.41
N VAL A 16 -9.15 -13.48 -11.22
CA VAL A 16 -8.54 -12.94 -10.00
C VAL A 16 -7.48 -13.91 -9.54
N THR A 17 -6.26 -13.44 -9.36
CA THR A 17 -5.13 -14.21 -8.84
C THR A 17 -4.51 -13.50 -7.67
N ALA A 18 -4.03 -14.26 -6.70
CA ALA A 18 -3.32 -13.69 -5.57
C ALA A 18 -2.07 -14.49 -5.24
N SER A 19 -1.11 -13.78 -4.67
CA SER A 19 0.13 -14.33 -4.18
C SER A 19 0.56 -13.57 -2.94
N PHE A 20 1.49 -14.14 -2.18
CA PHE A 20 2.11 -13.46 -1.06
C PHE A 20 3.63 -13.62 -1.07
N ASP A 21 4.29 -12.68 -0.40
CA ASP A 21 5.73 -12.49 -0.44
C ASP A 21 6.22 -12.51 -1.91
N ASN A 22 7.36 -13.15 -2.17
CA ASN A 22 7.97 -13.27 -3.51
C ASN A 22 7.22 -14.28 -4.42
N GLY A 23 5.92 -14.07 -4.65
CA GLY A 23 5.12 -14.77 -5.66
C GLY A 23 4.56 -16.14 -5.24
N LYS A 24 4.53 -16.46 -3.94
CA LYS A 24 3.93 -17.73 -3.48
C LYS A 24 2.42 -17.69 -3.73
N PRO A 25 1.82 -18.68 -4.42
CA PRO A 25 0.39 -18.65 -4.72
C PRO A 25 -0.46 -18.58 -3.46
N LEU A 26 -1.53 -17.81 -3.49
CA LEU A 26 -2.48 -17.63 -2.39
C LEU A 26 -3.91 -17.77 -2.92
N ASP A 27 -4.66 -18.73 -2.40
CA ASP A 27 -6.09 -18.82 -2.70
C ASP A 27 -6.85 -17.81 -1.86
N ILE A 28 -7.76 -17.07 -2.49
CA ILE A 28 -8.62 -16.07 -1.87
C ILE A 28 -10.08 -16.34 -2.22
N LEU A 29 -10.98 -16.03 -1.30
CA LEU A 29 -12.43 -16.17 -1.45
C LEU A 29 -13.08 -14.82 -1.83
N ALA A 30 -12.53 -13.72 -1.32
CA ALA A 30 -12.97 -12.36 -1.61
C ALA A 30 -11.81 -11.38 -1.45
N ALA A 31 -11.90 -10.23 -2.11
CA ALA A 31 -11.00 -9.11 -1.93
C ALA A 31 -11.77 -7.78 -2.03
N SER A 32 -11.36 -6.81 -1.23
CA SER A 32 -11.88 -5.44 -1.23
C SER A 32 -10.73 -4.46 -1.13
N PHE A 33 -10.80 -3.39 -1.94
CA PHE A 33 -9.80 -2.33 -1.99
C PHE A 33 -10.54 -0.99 -1.94
N ALA A 34 -10.12 -0.11 -1.04
CA ALA A 34 -10.69 1.22 -0.88
C ALA A 34 -9.59 2.27 -0.85
N ALA A 35 -9.86 3.40 -1.51
CA ALA A 35 -9.01 4.58 -1.51
C ALA A 35 -9.89 5.81 -1.30
N ASP A 36 -9.33 6.82 -0.64
CA ASP A 36 -9.98 8.09 -0.42
C ASP A 36 -8.98 9.23 -0.69
N THR A 37 -9.48 10.47 -0.76
CA THR A 37 -8.66 11.64 -1.08
C THR A 37 -7.88 12.21 0.12
N GLY A 38 -8.20 11.79 1.35
CA GLY A 38 -7.53 12.24 2.57
C GLY A 38 -6.44 11.27 3.08
N GLY A 39 -6.51 10.00 2.68
CA GLY A 39 -5.59 8.95 3.03
C GLY A 39 -4.40 8.87 2.07
N TYR A 40 -3.22 8.61 2.61
CA TYR A 40 -1.99 8.41 1.83
C TYR A 40 -1.75 6.94 1.43
N CYS A 41 -2.58 6.03 1.95
CA CYS A 41 -2.53 4.60 1.67
C CYS A 41 -3.92 4.07 1.36
N TRP A 42 -3.98 3.05 0.52
CA TRP A 42 -5.22 2.31 0.26
C TRP A 42 -5.47 1.35 1.41
N GLN A 43 -6.74 1.13 1.73
CA GLN A 43 -7.20 0.10 2.65
C GLN A 43 -7.55 -1.15 1.87
N CYS A 44 -7.12 -2.30 2.37
CA CYS A 44 -7.25 -3.58 1.69
C CYS A 44 -7.79 -4.64 2.66
N SER A 45 -8.61 -5.55 2.14
CA SER A 45 -9.07 -6.71 2.88
C SER A 45 -9.22 -7.90 1.95
N VAL A 46 -8.75 -9.07 2.38
CA VAL A 46 -8.92 -10.34 1.68
C VAL A 46 -9.50 -11.40 2.61
N THR A 47 -10.42 -12.20 2.08
CA THR A 47 -10.94 -13.37 2.78
C THR A 47 -10.22 -14.61 2.28
N LEU A 48 -9.69 -15.42 3.19
CA LEU A 48 -8.83 -16.56 2.93
C LEU A 48 -9.43 -17.85 3.49
N PRO A 49 -9.27 -19.00 2.78
CA PRO A 49 -9.49 -20.30 3.38
C PRO A 49 -8.42 -20.59 4.46
N PRO A 50 -8.67 -21.52 5.40
CA PRO A 50 -7.77 -21.82 6.50
C PRO A 50 -6.32 -22.14 6.09
N ASP A 51 -6.14 -22.91 5.01
CA ASP A 51 -4.80 -23.33 4.56
C ASP A 51 -3.98 -22.15 4.01
N SER A 52 -4.61 -21.25 3.25
CA SER A 52 -3.97 -20.00 2.79
C SER A 52 -3.60 -19.12 3.97
N PHE A 53 -4.52 -18.94 4.94
CA PHE A 53 -4.28 -18.14 6.13
C PHE A 53 -3.09 -18.68 6.95
N ALA A 54 -3.06 -19.99 7.21
CA ALA A 54 -1.98 -20.63 7.96
C ALA A 54 -0.61 -20.40 7.32
N ARG A 55 -0.53 -20.39 5.98
CA ARG A 55 0.71 -20.16 5.22
C ARG A 55 1.24 -18.72 5.34
N LEU A 56 0.38 -17.74 5.63
CA LEU A 56 0.84 -16.37 5.88
C LEU A 56 1.67 -16.28 7.15
N ASN A 57 1.39 -17.13 8.14
CA ASN A 57 2.07 -17.18 9.44
C ASN A 57 2.14 -15.79 10.10
N MET A 58 1.00 -15.09 10.17
CA MET A 58 0.95 -13.68 10.59
C MET A 58 1.50 -13.48 12.01
N ASP A 59 1.11 -14.33 12.97
CA ASP A 59 1.56 -14.25 14.36
C ASP A 59 3.06 -14.55 14.54
N GLY A 60 3.68 -15.20 13.55
CA GLY A 60 5.10 -15.56 13.58
C GLY A 60 6.03 -14.52 12.93
N ARG A 61 5.51 -13.35 12.55
CA ARG A 61 6.27 -12.30 11.86
C ARG A 61 6.55 -11.12 12.79
N ASP A 62 7.76 -10.56 12.68
CA ASP A 62 8.12 -9.31 13.35
C ASP A 62 7.36 -8.13 12.72
N LYS A 63 7.10 -7.09 13.51
CA LYS A 63 6.59 -5.81 13.00
C LYS A 63 7.53 -5.26 11.93
N GLY A 64 6.98 -4.85 10.79
CA GLY A 64 7.72 -4.41 9.61
C GLY A 64 8.14 -5.54 8.66
N LYS A 65 7.85 -6.80 8.99
CA LYS A 65 8.09 -7.99 8.14
C LYS A 65 6.81 -8.80 7.89
N GLU A 66 5.67 -8.13 8.02
CA GLU A 66 4.36 -8.68 7.71
C GLU A 66 4.32 -9.28 6.29
N ALA A 67 3.41 -10.22 6.05
CA ALA A 67 3.25 -10.78 4.72
C ALA A 67 2.78 -9.70 3.74
N VAL A 68 3.43 -9.63 2.58
CA VAL A 68 2.99 -8.73 1.50
C VAL A 68 2.11 -9.52 0.54
N ILE A 69 0.83 -9.17 0.46
CA ILE A 69 -0.12 -9.84 -0.43
C ILE A 69 -0.27 -9.01 -1.70
N THR A 70 -0.20 -9.66 -2.85
CA THR A 70 -0.46 -9.07 -4.16
C THR A 70 -1.67 -9.75 -4.80
N VAL A 71 -2.66 -8.96 -5.17
CA VAL A 71 -3.87 -9.40 -5.86
C VAL A 71 -3.92 -8.75 -7.23
N GLU A 72 -4.10 -9.57 -8.26
CA GLU A 72 -4.32 -9.13 -9.63
C GLU A 72 -5.78 -9.41 -10.01
N ALA A 73 -6.51 -8.36 -10.38
CA ALA A 73 -7.92 -8.44 -10.75
C ALA A 73 -8.25 -7.40 -11.83
N ALA A 74 -8.95 -7.81 -12.89
CA ALA A 74 -9.41 -6.91 -13.96
C ALA A 74 -8.30 -6.02 -14.57
N GLY A 75 -7.06 -6.51 -14.64
CA GLY A 75 -5.91 -5.76 -15.18
C GLY A 75 -5.26 -4.78 -14.20
N HIS A 76 -5.70 -4.76 -12.94
CA HIS A 76 -5.10 -3.98 -11.87
C HIS A 76 -4.33 -4.88 -10.89
N THR A 77 -3.23 -4.36 -10.36
CA THR A 77 -2.42 -5.02 -9.33
C THR A 77 -2.51 -4.23 -8.03
N PHE A 78 -2.92 -4.89 -6.96
CA PHE A 78 -3.02 -4.33 -5.63
C PHE A 78 -2.05 -5.06 -4.70
N THR A 79 -1.07 -4.34 -4.16
CA THR A 79 -0.09 -4.89 -3.23
C THR A 79 -0.20 -4.20 -1.88
N PHE A 80 -0.37 -4.99 -0.82
CA PHE A 80 -0.64 -4.49 0.52
C PHE A 80 -0.01 -5.38 1.60
N ILE A 81 0.17 -4.79 2.77
CA ILE A 81 0.74 -5.43 3.96
C ILE A 81 -0.40 -6.11 4.73
N ALA A 82 -0.22 -7.35 5.15
CA ALA A 82 -1.16 -8.07 6.01
C ALA A 82 -0.96 -7.69 7.48
N GLU A 83 -1.75 -6.75 8.00
CA GLU A 83 -1.52 -6.13 9.31
C GLU A 83 -2.38 -6.75 10.41
N GLU A 84 -3.64 -7.03 10.10
CA GLU A 84 -4.61 -7.55 11.06
C GLU A 84 -5.38 -8.72 10.47
N TYR A 85 -5.94 -9.56 11.32
CA TYR A 85 -6.86 -10.60 10.90
C TYR A 85 -7.98 -10.84 11.91
N GLY A 86 -9.11 -11.33 11.41
CA GLY A 86 -10.21 -11.86 12.19
C GLY A 86 -10.74 -13.16 11.60
N ASP A 87 -11.31 -14.03 12.43
CA ASP A 87 -11.92 -15.28 11.97
C ASP A 87 -13.45 -15.17 11.94
N THR A 88 -14.05 -15.69 10.87
CA THR A 88 -15.50 -15.85 10.76
C THR A 88 -15.84 -17.33 10.83
N ARG A 89 -16.62 -17.72 11.84
CA ARG A 89 -17.08 -19.10 12.02
C ARG A 89 -18.59 -19.19 11.82
N ARG A 90 -19.00 -20.07 10.89
CA ARG A 90 -20.39 -20.51 10.72
C ARG A 90 -20.40 -22.04 10.74
N PHE A 91 -21.57 -22.64 10.97
CA PHE A 91 -21.66 -24.10 10.96
C PHE A 91 -21.18 -24.65 9.59
N GLY A 92 -20.09 -25.42 9.60
CA GLY A 92 -19.47 -25.98 8.39
C GLY A 92 -18.55 -25.06 7.60
N GLN A 93 -18.33 -23.81 8.02
CA GLN A 93 -17.47 -22.85 7.31
C GLN A 93 -16.57 -22.08 8.28
N LYS A 94 -15.27 -22.03 7.96
CA LYS A 94 -14.27 -21.28 8.72
C LYS A 94 -13.39 -20.54 7.74
N ASP A 95 -13.51 -19.22 7.72
CA ASP A 95 -12.71 -18.35 6.86
C ASP A 95 -12.04 -17.26 7.70
N TYR A 96 -10.96 -16.70 7.16
CA TYR A 96 -10.20 -15.64 7.80
C TYR A 96 -10.25 -14.39 6.96
N THR A 97 -10.51 -13.25 7.58
CA THR A 97 -10.38 -11.94 6.92
C THR A 97 -9.07 -11.33 7.35
N VAL A 98 -8.20 -11.04 6.39
CA VAL A 98 -6.92 -10.35 6.60
C VAL A 98 -7.07 -8.94 6.05
N SER A 99 -6.74 -7.94 6.86
CA SER A 99 -6.81 -6.52 6.53
C SER A 99 -5.45 -5.85 6.63
N GLY A 100 -5.29 -4.78 5.88
CA GLY A 100 -4.14 -3.88 6.01
C GLY A 100 -4.07 -2.85 4.92
N ARG A 101 -2.91 -2.22 4.78
CA ARG A 101 -2.72 -1.03 3.95
C ARG A 101 -1.76 -1.26 2.80
N SER A 102 -1.86 -0.43 1.76
CA SER A 102 -0.88 -0.41 0.67
C SER A 102 0.55 -0.20 1.21
N LEU A 103 1.56 -0.59 0.42
CA LEU A 103 2.97 -0.50 0.83
C LEU A 103 3.40 0.89 1.31
N THR A 104 2.74 1.97 0.85
CA THR A 104 2.99 3.34 1.32
C THR A 104 2.79 3.53 2.83
N ALA A 105 2.10 2.60 3.52
CA ALA A 105 2.04 2.56 4.99
C ALA A 105 3.43 2.51 5.64
N TYR A 106 4.45 1.94 4.97
CA TYR A 106 5.83 1.94 5.44
C TYR A 106 6.43 3.35 5.65
N LEU A 107 5.84 4.38 5.03
CA LEU A 107 6.28 5.77 5.16
C LEU A 107 5.69 6.48 6.39
N GLY A 108 4.65 5.91 7.02
CA GLY A 108 3.89 6.52 8.12
C GLY A 108 4.36 6.10 9.51
N ALA A 109 3.72 6.63 10.55
CA ALA A 109 4.14 6.50 11.95
C ALA A 109 4.30 5.06 12.48
N ASP A 110 3.53 4.11 11.95
CA ASP A 110 3.57 2.74 12.43
C ASP A 110 4.87 2.01 12.06
N TYR A 111 5.52 2.43 10.98
CA TYR A 111 6.64 1.74 10.35
C TYR A 111 7.84 2.64 10.02
N GLY A 112 7.54 3.84 9.53
CA GLY A 112 8.50 4.84 9.10
C GLY A 112 9.32 5.36 10.29
N LYS A 113 10.63 5.43 10.09
CA LYS A 113 11.52 6.02 11.09
C LYS A 113 11.48 7.55 10.99
N PRO A 114 11.25 8.25 12.10
CA PRO A 114 11.33 9.71 12.09
C PRO A 114 12.71 10.19 11.67
N GLY A 115 12.73 11.22 10.82
CA GLY A 115 13.94 11.91 10.42
C GLY A 115 14.54 12.74 11.55
N SER A 116 15.74 13.26 11.30
CA SER A 116 16.43 14.18 12.20
C SER A 116 17.10 15.31 11.40
N GLY A 117 17.24 16.46 12.04
CA GLY A 117 17.87 17.64 11.46
C GLY A 117 16.89 18.60 10.76
N THR A 118 17.51 19.54 10.05
CA THR A 118 16.89 20.69 9.40
C THR A 118 17.64 20.96 8.12
N TYR A 119 16.92 21.24 7.03
CA TYR A 119 17.53 21.63 5.76
C TYR A 119 18.24 22.97 5.92
N GLN A 120 19.58 22.97 5.91
CA GLN A 120 20.38 24.18 6.15
C GLN A 120 20.49 25.08 4.92
N ASN A 121 20.52 24.48 3.74
CA ASN A 121 20.53 25.20 2.47
C ASN A 121 19.12 25.28 1.91
N ALA A 122 18.86 26.30 1.10
CA ALA A 122 17.60 26.40 0.39
C ALA A 122 17.44 25.21 -0.56
N ALA A 123 16.23 24.65 -0.62
CA ALA A 123 15.90 23.50 -1.45
C ALA A 123 14.48 23.65 -1.99
N TYR A 124 14.23 23.15 -3.19
CA TYR A 124 12.87 23.08 -3.72
C TYR A 124 12.05 22.04 -2.95
N ALA A 125 10.75 22.30 -2.76
CA ALA A 125 9.84 21.40 -2.07
C ALA A 125 9.89 19.98 -2.66
N ARG A 126 10.00 19.88 -3.99
CA ARG A 126 10.15 18.60 -4.68
C ARG A 126 11.44 17.86 -4.29
N GLN A 127 12.55 18.58 -4.14
CA GLN A 127 13.83 17.98 -3.75
C GLN A 127 13.79 17.45 -2.32
N ILE A 128 13.09 18.16 -1.42
CA ILE A 128 12.86 17.70 -0.05
C ILE A 128 12.04 16.41 -0.07
N ALA A 129 10.95 16.37 -0.84
CA ALA A 129 10.11 15.19 -0.99
C ALA A 129 10.88 13.97 -1.52
N ASP A 130 11.70 14.15 -2.57
CA ASP A 130 12.51 13.08 -3.13
C ASP A 130 13.56 12.57 -2.13
N ALA A 131 14.18 13.47 -1.35
CA ALA A 131 15.12 13.09 -0.30
C ALA A 131 14.46 12.27 0.82
N GLN A 132 13.20 12.54 1.17
CA GLN A 132 12.49 11.72 2.17
C GLN A 132 12.19 10.30 1.69
N LEU A 133 12.12 10.10 0.37
CA LEU A 133 11.90 8.79 -0.22
C LEU A 133 13.21 8.06 -0.55
N GLU A 134 14.36 8.66 -0.31
CA GLU A 134 15.65 8.04 -0.53
C GLU A 134 15.76 6.73 0.27
N PHE A 135 16.15 5.64 -0.41
CA PHE A 135 16.22 4.28 0.15
C PHE A 135 14.91 3.65 0.63
N SER A 136 13.77 4.32 0.48
CA SER A 136 12.47 3.78 0.89
C SER A 136 11.89 2.74 -0.08
N GLY A 137 12.42 2.68 -1.31
CA GLY A 137 11.85 1.91 -2.42
C GLY A 137 10.66 2.61 -3.10
N PHE A 138 10.21 3.76 -2.59
CA PHE A 138 9.20 4.61 -3.22
C PHE A 138 9.85 5.76 -3.99
N LYS A 139 9.10 6.32 -4.93
CA LYS A 139 9.46 7.53 -5.67
C LYS A 139 8.21 8.33 -5.94
N VAL A 140 8.31 9.65 -5.97
CA VAL A 140 7.18 10.48 -6.39
C VAL A 140 7.11 10.44 -7.93
N ILE A 141 6.01 9.92 -8.47
CA ILE A 141 5.82 9.70 -9.91
C ILE A 141 5.15 10.88 -10.64
N GLY A 142 4.58 11.85 -9.89
CA GLY A 142 3.98 13.06 -10.43
C GLY A 142 4.05 14.20 -9.43
N TRP A 143 4.30 15.43 -9.91
CA TRP A 143 4.31 16.66 -9.10
C TRP A 143 3.45 17.69 -9.82
N HIS A 144 2.21 17.86 -9.36
CA HIS A 144 1.20 18.69 -10.02
C HIS A 144 0.82 19.93 -9.20
N ILE A 145 1.71 20.34 -8.29
CA ILE A 145 1.61 21.55 -7.48
C ILE A 145 2.81 22.46 -7.80
N PRO A 146 2.75 23.77 -7.48
CA PRO A 146 3.92 24.64 -7.61
C PRO A 146 5.11 24.07 -6.85
N ASP A 147 6.31 24.14 -7.42
CA ASP A 147 7.54 23.78 -6.73
C ASP A 147 8.16 25.03 -6.12
N TRP A 148 7.84 25.30 -4.85
CA TRP A 148 8.33 26.48 -4.16
C TRP A 148 9.71 26.25 -3.54
N LEU A 149 10.47 27.34 -3.44
CA LEU A 149 11.75 27.33 -2.74
C LEU A 149 11.51 27.40 -1.23
N VAL A 150 12.02 26.41 -0.50
CA VAL A 150 12.09 26.41 0.96
C VAL A 150 13.43 27.02 1.37
N ALA A 151 13.40 28.04 2.22
CA ALA A 151 14.61 28.70 2.68
C ALA A 151 15.46 27.79 3.57
N GLY A 152 16.78 28.00 3.54
CA GLY A 152 17.69 27.33 4.47
C GLY A 152 17.36 27.66 5.93
N GLY A 153 17.39 26.64 6.78
CA GLY A 153 17.11 26.73 8.21
C GLY A 153 15.63 26.81 8.57
N SER A 154 14.70 26.94 7.60
CA SER A 154 13.27 27.15 7.90
C SER A 154 12.45 25.87 7.98
N TYR A 155 13.00 24.71 7.58
CA TYR A 155 12.25 23.45 7.53
C TYR A 155 13.00 22.31 8.24
N ALA A 156 12.45 21.91 9.39
CA ALA A 156 12.94 20.80 10.20
C ALA A 156 12.15 19.52 9.91
N VAL A 157 12.87 18.41 9.74
CA VAL A 157 12.30 17.05 9.61
C VAL A 157 12.44 16.24 10.88
N THR A 158 13.01 16.84 11.93
CA THR A 158 13.20 16.19 13.22
C THR A 158 11.87 15.71 13.79
N GLY A 159 11.79 14.41 14.07
CA GLY A 159 10.59 13.78 14.64
C GLY A 159 9.46 13.53 13.62
N LYS A 160 9.67 13.86 12.34
CA LYS A 160 8.67 13.64 11.28
C LYS A 160 8.99 12.36 10.52
N THR A 161 7.97 11.55 10.26
CA THR A 161 8.12 10.44 9.31
C THR A 161 8.21 10.95 7.87
N PRO A 162 8.73 10.16 6.93
CA PRO A 162 8.72 10.53 5.51
C PRO A 162 7.33 10.98 5.04
N MET A 163 6.28 10.26 5.42
CA MET A 163 4.92 10.63 5.01
C MET A 163 4.45 11.94 5.65
N THR A 164 4.82 12.20 6.91
CA THR A 164 4.51 13.49 7.57
C THR A 164 5.10 14.65 6.79
N VAL A 165 6.37 14.54 6.38
CA VAL A 165 7.03 15.57 5.55
C VAL A 165 6.30 15.73 4.22
N LEU A 166 5.96 14.64 3.54
CA LEU A 166 5.25 14.70 2.26
C LEU A 166 3.87 15.35 2.37
N GLN A 167 3.14 15.11 3.46
CA GLN A 167 1.83 15.73 3.71
C GLN A 167 1.94 17.24 3.97
N GLU A 168 3.00 17.71 4.63
CA GLU A 168 3.22 19.15 4.85
C GLU A 168 3.59 19.90 3.57
N LEU A 169 4.10 19.19 2.56
CA LEU A 169 4.48 19.75 1.26
C LEU A 169 3.37 19.64 0.20
N ALA A 170 2.19 19.11 0.53
CA ALA A 170 1.10 18.82 -0.43
C ALA A 170 -0.12 19.71 -0.25
#